data_AF-A0A933J831-F1
#
_entry.id   AF-A0A933J831-F1
#
_cell.length_a   1.000
_cell.length_b   1.000
_cell.length_c   1.000
_cell.angle_alpha   90.00
_cell.angle_beta   90.00
_cell.angle_gamma   90.00
#
_symmetry.space_group_name_H-M   'P 1'
#
loop_
_entity.id
_entity.type
_entity.pdbx_description
1 polymer ?
#
loop_
_entity_poly.entity_id
_entity_poly.type
_entity_poly.pdbx_seq_one_letter_code
_entity_poly.pdbx_strand_id
1 'polypeptide(L)'
;MPIRKTQSALKPDNRKVKEILDRLSAGLSEEEIQRVLAGDLSTLGSEGIGHLAAKLGPDTGAALRRALQSSPKNASPNPGPAKVLQEWRKAWADWNGVISEACDEDGEYVIQEHHWEQPYFDPLSVADDLEPIAARMATLLPRVFDEDLDHDCSFSKAVAESVDEIASSLPEWMSPFDCESFCLGPKATGCLIQWELRRCRRDGRSLFHLIEKLRALEEANDGLALDEKTLAAFVRGLGKDGKREVMDGIRAHRDEDRWKKVLDAAHSGWFGIYKDLCRGQDRPEYLDTCRARISQDWSLAIPVIKELTRKKANEELCQVCAEAATSFLYIRDEKKWDPRETLIASCGGGPRSEKPDERFISLLEAWQQAAAALGRNDTAEAIQLQSGLFADWRNWDKALAAFSRVPSPGLDSMRDKIFDQWRSLVTEKSTDRFNFDRNQFSLWEKPHDTGRSWVRALVDAARRGEAGAPGLQERIRLLLKETEVNRNSLRRGLNELARLSLDLESGDWLKTFSPTLARILAYGWTLDKALLTSRRKWLSGLGTEALVPELQAFWKRNMLRFVPDPASNAGSDYEHCVDWLQALWEIDPDAAKRLLGEWGAVHWRRRNLWRWVRGKGLPMPDLHRRRT
;
A
#
# COMPACT_ATOMS: atom_id res chain seq x y z
N MET A 1 -29.88 67.82 49.77
CA MET A 1 -29.16 66.75 49.06
C MET A 1 -28.34 65.95 50.07
N PRO A 2 -28.69 64.69 50.37
CA PRO A 2 -27.80 63.78 51.07
C PRO A 2 -27.11 62.82 50.09
N ILE A 3 -25.83 62.59 50.35
CA ILE A 3 -24.93 61.68 49.62
C ILE A 3 -25.47 60.24 49.73
N ARG A 4 -25.83 59.65 48.58
CA ARG A 4 -26.18 58.23 48.46
C ARG A 4 -24.93 57.39 48.73
N LYS A 5 -24.90 56.71 49.88
CA LYS A 5 -23.97 55.59 50.13
C LYS A 5 -24.27 54.48 49.13
N THR A 6 -23.28 54.16 48.30
CA THR A 6 -23.25 52.97 47.44
C THR A 6 -23.35 51.73 48.33
N GLN A 7 -24.44 50.97 48.20
CA GLN A 7 -24.57 49.67 48.84
C GLN A 7 -23.52 48.72 48.24
N SER A 8 -22.61 48.29 49.10
CA SER A 8 -21.70 47.18 48.88
C SER A 8 -22.49 45.94 48.46
N ALA A 9 -22.12 45.36 47.31
CA ALA A 9 -22.63 44.08 46.84
C ALA A 9 -22.27 42.99 47.85
N LEU A 10 -23.27 42.50 48.59
CA LEU A 10 -23.17 41.35 49.48
C LEU A 10 -22.64 40.14 48.71
N LYS A 11 -21.40 39.72 48.98
CA LYS A 11 -20.89 38.41 48.59
C LYS A 11 -21.78 37.33 49.22
N PRO A 12 -22.26 36.33 48.46
CA PRO A 12 -23.07 35.26 49.03
C PRO A 12 -22.28 34.47 50.09
N ASP A 13 -22.95 34.18 51.20
CA ASP A 13 -22.43 33.33 52.28
C ASP A 13 -22.41 31.87 51.79
N ASN A 14 -21.31 31.48 51.13
CA ASN A 14 -21.15 30.16 50.50
C ASN A 14 -21.39 28.98 51.45
N ARG A 15 -21.27 29.19 52.77
CA ARG A 15 -21.54 28.17 53.79
C ARG A 15 -23.03 27.84 53.90
N LYS A 16 -23.89 28.86 53.89
CA LYS A 16 -25.35 28.68 53.90
C LYS A 16 -25.88 28.09 52.62
N VAL A 17 -25.34 28.47 51.47
CA VAL A 17 -25.71 27.88 50.17
C VAL A 17 -25.39 26.39 50.15
N LYS A 18 -24.22 26.01 50.67
CA LYS A 18 -23.81 24.60 50.78
C LYS A 18 -24.72 23.82 51.73
N GLU A 19 -25.03 24.34 52.92
CA GLU A 19 -25.94 23.70 53.87
C GLU A 19 -27.36 23.52 53.30
N ILE A 20 -27.85 24.46 52.49
CA ILE A 20 -29.15 24.33 51.82
C ILE A 20 -29.09 23.25 50.75
N LEU A 21 -28.03 23.23 49.93
CA LEU A 21 -27.85 22.19 48.91
C LEU A 21 -27.74 20.81 49.53
N ASP A 22 -26.97 20.64 50.61
CA ASP A 22 -26.81 19.37 51.32
C ASP A 22 -28.15 18.85 51.85
N ARG A 23 -29.01 19.75 52.37
CA ARG A 23 -30.36 19.39 52.85
C ARG A 23 -31.33 19.05 51.72
N LEU A 24 -31.23 19.74 50.58
CA LEU A 24 -32.05 19.45 49.40
C LEU A 24 -31.66 18.08 48.81
N SER A 25 -30.37 17.84 48.62
CA SER A 25 -29.85 16.57 48.08
C SER A 25 -30.08 15.37 49.00
N ALA A 26 -30.24 15.58 50.31
CA ALA A 26 -30.58 14.51 51.26
C ALA A 26 -32.08 14.14 51.26
N GLY A 27 -32.96 15.01 50.75
CA GLY A 27 -34.41 14.85 50.84
C GLY A 27 -35.14 14.74 49.50
N LEU A 28 -34.50 15.08 48.39
CA LEU A 28 -35.09 15.12 47.05
C LEU A 28 -34.16 14.46 46.03
N SER A 29 -34.73 13.86 44.98
CA SER A 29 -33.94 13.38 43.84
C SER A 29 -33.38 14.55 43.01
N GLU A 30 -32.36 14.28 42.19
CA GLU A 30 -31.77 15.29 41.32
C GLU A 30 -32.82 15.87 40.35
N GLU A 31 -33.73 15.04 39.82
CA GLU A 31 -34.82 15.47 38.94
C GLU A 31 -35.87 16.32 39.67
N GLU A 32 -36.09 16.08 40.95
CA GLU A 32 -37.00 16.87 41.79
C GLU A 32 -36.40 18.24 42.09
N ILE A 33 -35.11 18.29 42.41
CA ILE A 33 -34.37 19.55 42.61
C ILE A 33 -34.36 20.37 41.31
N GLN A 34 -34.08 19.73 40.17
CA GLN A 34 -34.13 20.38 38.85
C GLN A 34 -35.53 20.91 38.52
N ARG A 35 -36.61 20.18 38.86
CA ARG A 35 -38.00 20.62 38.67
C ARG A 35 -38.36 21.82 39.54
N VAL A 36 -37.93 21.85 40.79
CA VAL A 36 -38.13 23.02 41.68
C VAL A 36 -37.42 24.24 41.12
N LEU A 37 -36.15 24.10 40.71
CA LEU A 37 -35.37 25.19 40.11
C LEU A 37 -35.97 25.68 38.79
N ALA A 38 -36.42 24.77 37.92
CA ALA A 38 -37.06 25.12 36.66
C ALA A 38 -38.42 25.81 36.90
N GLY A 39 -39.21 25.33 37.86
CA GLY A 39 -40.47 25.93 38.28
C GLY A 39 -40.26 27.36 38.80
N ASP A 40 -39.32 27.56 39.72
CA ASP A 40 -38.99 28.87 40.27
C ASP A 40 -38.48 29.82 39.17
N LEU A 41 -37.56 29.36 38.31
CA LEU A 41 -37.05 30.18 37.20
C LEU A 41 -38.14 30.55 36.18
N SER A 42 -39.12 29.68 35.95
CA SER A 42 -40.23 29.94 35.02
C SER A 42 -41.26 30.96 35.54
N THR A 43 -41.31 31.17 36.86
CA THR A 43 -42.22 32.13 37.50
C THR A 43 -41.59 33.50 37.74
N LEU A 44 -40.26 33.62 37.58
CA LEU A 44 -39.55 34.89 37.70
C LEU A 44 -39.75 35.76 36.46
N GLY A 45 -40.22 37.00 36.66
CA GLY A 45 -40.21 38.04 35.64
C GLY A 45 -38.79 38.51 35.29
N SER A 46 -38.66 39.32 34.23
CA SER A 46 -37.38 39.84 33.73
C SER A 46 -36.53 40.55 34.80
N GLU A 47 -37.18 41.24 35.74
CA GLU A 47 -36.52 41.93 36.86
C GLU A 47 -35.94 40.94 37.89
N GLY A 48 -36.68 39.86 38.18
CA GLY A 48 -36.26 38.78 39.08
C GLY A 48 -35.07 37.99 38.50
N ILE A 49 -35.10 37.70 37.20
CA ILE A 49 -33.97 37.11 36.46
C ILE A 49 -32.77 38.08 36.49
N GLY A 50 -33.01 39.38 36.36
CA GLY A 50 -31.99 40.43 36.45
C GLY A 50 -31.26 40.43 37.80
N HIS A 51 -32.01 40.36 38.90
CA HIS A 51 -31.50 40.29 40.27
C HIS A 51 -30.75 38.99 40.56
N LEU A 52 -31.29 37.84 40.12
CA LEU A 52 -30.63 36.55 40.29
C LEU A 52 -29.31 36.49 39.52
N ALA A 53 -29.30 36.96 38.28
CA ALA A 53 -28.09 37.04 37.47
C ALA A 53 -27.03 37.98 38.09
N ALA A 54 -27.43 39.07 38.74
CA ALA A 54 -26.49 39.96 39.44
C ALA A 54 -25.84 39.28 40.67
N LYS A 55 -26.57 38.40 41.36
CA LYS A 55 -26.06 37.62 42.51
C LYS A 55 -25.10 36.50 42.11
N LEU A 56 -25.29 35.91 40.92
CA LEU A 56 -24.46 34.82 40.39
C LEU A 56 -23.11 35.29 39.82
N GLY A 57 -22.87 36.60 39.80
CA GLY A 57 -21.69 37.20 39.17
C GLY A 57 -21.89 37.47 37.67
N PRO A 58 -21.00 38.29 37.08
CA PRO A 58 -21.18 38.80 35.71
C PRO A 58 -21.28 37.67 34.67
N ASP A 59 -20.42 36.65 34.76
CA ASP A 59 -20.33 35.61 33.71
C ASP A 59 -21.44 34.58 33.80
N THR A 60 -21.67 34.02 34.99
CA THR A 60 -22.75 33.05 35.25
C THR A 60 -24.12 33.70 35.10
N GLY A 61 -24.27 34.95 35.53
CA GLY A 61 -25.49 35.72 35.34
C GLY A 61 -25.79 36.01 33.86
N ALA A 62 -24.78 36.33 33.06
CA ALA A 62 -24.93 36.51 31.62
C ALA A 62 -25.30 35.19 30.90
N ALA A 63 -24.70 34.07 31.31
CA ALA A 63 -25.03 32.75 30.77
C ALA A 63 -26.48 32.35 31.09
N LEU A 64 -26.93 32.58 32.33
CA LEU A 64 -28.31 32.33 32.75
C LEU A 64 -29.32 33.15 31.94
N ARG A 65 -29.06 34.46 31.77
CA ARG A 65 -29.92 35.33 30.95
C ARG A 65 -30.04 34.82 29.51
N ARG A 66 -28.92 34.41 28.90
CA ARG A 66 -28.90 33.88 27.54
C ARG A 66 -29.66 32.56 27.43
N ALA A 67 -29.49 31.65 28.39
CA ALA A 67 -30.20 30.36 28.41
C ALA A 67 -31.72 30.50 28.54
N LEU A 68 -32.19 31.49 29.32
CA LEU A 68 -33.62 31.75 29.49
C LEU A 68 -34.23 32.56 28.33
N GLN A 69 -33.41 33.26 27.53
CA GLN A 69 -33.84 34.07 26.38
C GLN A 69 -33.74 33.31 25.04
N SER A 70 -32.94 32.24 24.95
CA SER A 70 -32.83 31.40 23.76
C SER A 70 -34.12 30.63 23.51
N SER A 71 -34.81 30.92 22.41
CA SER A 71 -36.01 30.19 21.98
C SER A 71 -35.60 28.79 21.47
N PRO A 72 -36.37 27.72 21.74
CA PRO A 72 -35.94 26.33 21.53
C PRO A 72 -35.71 25.93 20.06
N LYS A 73 -35.92 26.83 19.11
CA LYS A 73 -35.84 26.53 17.67
C LYS A 73 -34.53 26.89 16.99
N ASN A 74 -33.60 27.65 17.57
CA ASN A 74 -32.26 27.84 16.98
C ASN A 74 -31.25 28.35 18.02
N ALA A 75 -30.12 27.65 18.12
CA ALA A 75 -28.93 27.87 18.96
C ALA A 75 -28.98 27.33 20.41
N SER A 76 -28.10 26.37 20.68
CA SER A 76 -27.69 25.99 22.04
C SER A 76 -27.17 27.23 22.78
N PRO A 77 -27.56 27.45 24.04
CA PRO A 77 -27.10 28.61 24.80
C PRO A 77 -25.58 28.61 24.93
N ASN A 78 -24.93 29.75 24.65
CA ASN A 78 -23.47 29.86 24.77
C ASN A 78 -23.05 29.62 26.24
N PRO A 79 -22.30 28.54 26.56
CA PRO A 79 -22.05 28.13 27.93
C PRO A 79 -21.27 29.19 28.73
N GLY A 80 -21.49 29.26 30.04
CA GLY A 80 -20.64 30.07 30.93
C GLY A 80 -19.22 29.49 31.05
N PRO A 81 -18.22 30.28 31.51
CA PRO A 81 -16.82 29.82 31.64
C PRO A 81 -16.68 28.51 32.45
N ALA A 82 -17.41 28.39 33.56
CA ALA A 82 -17.41 27.16 34.37
C ALA A 82 -17.91 25.92 33.61
N LYS A 83 -18.90 26.09 32.71
CA LYS A 83 -19.41 24.99 31.89
C LYS A 83 -18.44 24.62 30.76
N VAL A 84 -17.77 25.61 30.16
CA VAL A 84 -16.69 25.35 29.20
C VAL A 84 -15.55 24.58 29.85
N LEU A 85 -15.10 24.99 31.04
CA LEU A 85 -14.06 24.27 31.78
C LEU A 85 -14.50 22.86 32.18
N GLN A 86 -15.77 22.67 32.55
CA GLN A 86 -16.33 21.34 32.83
C GLN A 86 -16.25 20.42 31.61
N GLU A 87 -16.70 20.88 30.44
CA GLU A 87 -16.65 20.08 29.21
C GLU A 87 -15.21 19.84 28.73
N TRP A 88 -14.31 20.81 28.94
CA TRP A 88 -12.89 20.66 28.66
C TRP A 88 -12.24 19.57 29.51
N ARG A 89 -12.49 19.59 30.82
CA ARG A 89 -12.01 18.55 31.75
C ARG A 89 -12.61 17.18 31.44
N LYS A 90 -13.89 17.13 31.07
CA LYS A 90 -14.53 15.90 30.61
C LYS A 90 -13.84 15.37 29.35
N ALA A 91 -13.47 16.23 28.42
CA ALA A 91 -12.77 15.80 27.22
C ALA A 91 -11.40 15.20 27.52
N TRP A 92 -10.64 15.77 28.46
CA TRP A 92 -9.39 15.17 28.93
C TRP A 92 -9.59 13.86 29.70
N ALA A 93 -10.66 13.75 30.49
CA ALA A 93 -10.99 12.50 31.16
C ALA A 93 -11.29 11.39 30.14
N ASP A 94 -12.07 11.69 29.09
CA ASP A 94 -12.35 10.75 28.01
C ASP A 94 -11.06 10.39 27.23
N TRP A 95 -10.17 11.37 26.97
CA TRP A 95 -8.85 11.14 26.35
C TRP A 95 -8.02 10.17 27.19
N ASN A 96 -7.86 10.44 28.48
CA ASN A 96 -7.09 9.58 29.38
C ASN A 96 -7.73 8.19 29.55
N GLY A 97 -9.06 8.09 29.41
CA GLY A 97 -9.74 6.80 29.38
C GLY A 97 -9.32 5.95 28.19
N VAL A 98 -9.24 6.54 26.99
CA VAL A 98 -8.73 5.85 25.79
C VAL A 98 -7.27 5.42 25.97
N ILE A 99 -6.41 6.30 26.49
CA ILE A 99 -5.00 5.98 26.74
C ILE A 99 -4.86 4.86 27.78
N SER A 100 -5.63 4.91 28.88
CA SER A 100 -5.61 3.86 29.90
C SER A 100 -6.04 2.51 29.35
N GLU A 101 -7.02 2.47 28.46
CA GLU A 101 -7.45 1.23 27.79
C GLU A 101 -6.38 0.73 26.80
N ALA A 102 -5.69 1.65 26.10
CA ALA A 102 -4.55 1.33 25.24
C ALA A 102 -3.34 0.79 26.00
N CYS A 103 -3.29 0.97 27.32
CA CYS A 103 -2.24 0.42 28.18
C CYS A 103 -2.57 -0.99 28.71
N ASP A 104 -3.75 -1.52 28.43
CA ASP A 104 -4.15 -2.88 28.83
C ASP A 104 -3.72 -3.92 27.78
N GLU A 105 -2.92 -4.90 28.19
CA GLU A 105 -2.44 -5.99 27.34
C GLU A 105 -3.57 -6.92 26.85
N ASP A 106 -4.71 -6.92 27.56
CA ASP A 106 -5.92 -7.66 27.18
C ASP A 106 -7.04 -6.70 26.70
N GLY A 107 -6.72 -5.42 26.48
CA GLY A 107 -7.66 -4.36 26.14
C GLY A 107 -8.16 -4.38 24.69
N GLU A 108 -9.10 -3.49 24.38
CA GLU A 108 -9.76 -3.44 23.06
C GLU A 108 -8.82 -3.16 21.87
N TYR A 109 -7.62 -2.65 22.13
CA TYR A 109 -6.61 -2.30 21.11
C TYR A 109 -5.56 -3.38 20.86
N VAL A 110 -5.65 -4.52 21.56
CA VAL A 110 -4.77 -5.68 21.34
C VAL A 110 -5.49 -6.73 20.50
N ILE A 111 -4.99 -6.97 19.29
CA ILE A 111 -5.61 -7.84 18.31
C ILE A 111 -4.90 -9.19 18.25
N GLN A 112 -5.69 -10.26 18.35
CA GLN A 112 -5.25 -11.62 18.05
C GLN A 112 -6.24 -12.29 17.08
N GLU A 113 -5.94 -12.29 15.78
CA GLU A 113 -6.84 -12.86 14.77
C GLU A 113 -6.99 -14.39 14.92
N HIS A 114 -5.90 -15.05 15.30
CA HIS A 114 -5.85 -16.49 15.51
C HIS A 114 -5.12 -16.86 16.81
N HIS A 115 -5.64 -17.86 17.53
CA HIS A 115 -5.09 -18.33 18.82
C HIS A 115 -3.65 -18.87 18.77
N TRP A 116 -3.08 -19.09 17.58
CA TRP A 116 -1.69 -19.52 17.38
C TRP A 116 -0.74 -18.37 17.00
N GLU A 117 -1.26 -17.16 16.80
CA GLU A 117 -0.48 -15.97 16.49
C GLU A 117 -0.19 -15.19 17.77
N GLN A 118 0.94 -14.49 17.81
CA GLN A 118 1.20 -13.55 18.88
C GLN A 118 0.26 -12.35 18.70
N PRO A 119 -0.39 -11.87 19.77
CA PRO A 119 -1.21 -10.66 19.68
C PRO A 119 -0.34 -9.46 19.28
N TYR A 120 -0.94 -8.43 18.70
CA TYR A 120 -0.26 -7.19 18.37
C TYR A 120 -1.13 -5.99 18.74
N PHE A 121 -0.48 -4.87 19.06
CA PHE A 121 -1.17 -3.63 19.36
C PHE A 121 -1.57 -2.90 18.09
N ASP A 122 -2.78 -2.36 18.02
CA ASP A 122 -3.29 -1.56 16.91
C ASP A 122 -3.26 -0.06 17.25
N PRO A 123 -2.18 0.66 16.89
CA PRO A 123 -2.07 2.09 17.17
C PRO A 123 -3.05 2.94 16.35
N LEU A 124 -3.59 2.42 15.24
CA LEU A 124 -4.53 3.17 14.39
C LEU A 124 -5.90 3.28 15.04
N SER A 125 -6.39 2.21 15.66
CA SER A 125 -7.67 2.22 16.39
C SER A 125 -7.66 3.21 17.56
N VAL A 126 -6.54 3.28 18.30
CA VAL A 126 -6.36 4.29 19.36
C VAL A 126 -6.45 5.70 18.79
N ALA A 127 -5.72 5.97 17.69
CA ALA A 127 -5.77 7.28 17.05
C ALA A 127 -7.19 7.65 16.57
N ASP A 128 -7.94 6.69 16.01
CA ASP A 128 -9.30 6.87 15.56
C ASP A 128 -10.27 7.23 16.70
N ASP A 129 -10.10 6.65 17.89
CA ASP A 129 -10.94 6.97 19.05
C ASP A 129 -10.57 8.30 19.74
N LEU A 130 -9.31 8.74 19.62
CA LEU A 130 -8.89 10.07 20.06
C LEU A 130 -9.44 11.20 19.17
N GLU A 131 -9.74 10.94 17.89
CA GLU A 131 -10.17 11.95 16.92
C GLU A 131 -11.52 12.63 17.26
N PRO A 132 -12.60 11.92 17.62
CA PRO A 132 -13.85 12.52 18.10
C PRO A 132 -13.66 13.37 19.36
N ILE A 133 -12.79 12.93 20.28
CA ILE A 133 -12.49 13.65 21.52
C ILE A 133 -11.76 14.95 21.20
N ALA A 134 -10.74 14.89 20.34
CA ALA A 134 -10.02 16.05 19.85
C ALA A 134 -10.94 17.01 19.08
N ALA A 135 -11.87 16.50 18.28
CA ALA A 135 -12.85 17.33 17.59
C ALA A 135 -13.72 18.14 18.57
N ARG A 136 -14.13 17.54 19.69
CA ARG A 136 -14.83 18.25 20.77
C ARG A 136 -13.91 19.27 21.45
N MET A 137 -12.67 18.90 21.79
CA MET A 137 -11.67 19.83 22.36
C MET A 137 -11.45 21.06 21.47
N ALA A 138 -11.33 20.87 20.15
CA ALA A 138 -11.12 21.95 19.19
C ALA A 138 -12.20 23.05 19.27
N THR A 139 -13.45 22.69 19.59
CA THR A 139 -14.55 23.66 19.73
C THR A 139 -14.47 24.49 21.00
N LEU A 140 -13.86 23.94 22.06
CA LEU A 140 -13.72 24.59 23.37
C LEU A 140 -12.43 25.40 23.47
N LEU A 141 -11.38 24.95 22.78
CA LEU A 141 -10.01 25.45 22.86
C LEU A 141 -9.89 26.97 22.78
N PRO A 142 -10.52 27.70 21.82
CA PRO A 142 -10.39 29.15 21.76
C PRO A 142 -10.81 29.83 23.06
N ARG A 143 -11.94 29.41 23.65
CA ARG A 143 -12.44 30.00 24.90
C ARG A 143 -11.62 29.59 26.11
N VAL A 144 -11.22 28.31 26.20
CA VAL A 144 -10.37 27.81 27.29
C VAL A 144 -9.06 28.59 27.35
N PHE A 145 -8.44 28.84 26.19
CA PHE A 145 -7.18 29.57 26.12
C PHE A 145 -7.36 31.08 26.31
N ASP A 146 -8.29 31.70 25.56
CA ASP A 146 -8.44 33.16 25.53
C ASP A 146 -9.03 33.71 26.86
N GLU A 147 -9.82 32.91 27.59
CA GLU A 147 -10.34 33.24 28.94
C GLU A 147 -9.45 32.69 30.08
N ASP A 148 -8.30 32.07 29.77
CA ASP A 148 -7.34 31.46 30.72
C ASP A 148 -7.99 30.51 31.75
N LEU A 149 -8.92 29.67 31.28
CA LEU A 149 -9.72 28.80 32.16
C LEU A 149 -8.93 27.61 32.72
N ASP A 150 -7.85 27.23 32.06
CA ASP A 150 -6.99 26.09 32.42
C ASP A 150 -5.51 26.43 32.21
N HIS A 151 -4.99 27.30 33.08
CA HIS A 151 -3.65 27.88 32.99
C HIS A 151 -2.50 26.87 33.09
N ASP A 152 -2.72 25.74 33.76
CA ASP A 152 -1.72 24.68 33.95
C ASP A 152 -1.66 23.69 32.77
N CYS A 153 -2.63 23.75 31.85
CA CYS A 153 -2.73 22.80 30.75
C CYS A 153 -1.55 22.93 29.77
N SER A 154 -0.97 21.79 29.40
CA SER A 154 0.08 21.69 28.40
C SER A 154 -0.21 20.55 27.43
N PHE A 155 -0.84 20.86 26.30
CA PHE A 155 -1.26 19.88 25.30
C PHE A 155 -0.09 19.02 24.81
N SER A 156 1.07 19.63 24.52
CA SER A 156 2.27 18.87 24.09
C SER A 156 2.78 17.91 25.16
N LYS A 157 2.60 18.26 26.45
CA LYS A 157 3.03 17.41 27.56
C LYS A 157 2.06 16.24 27.74
N ALA A 158 0.77 16.51 27.68
CA ALA A 158 -0.25 15.46 27.74
C ALA A 158 -0.09 14.42 26.62
N VAL A 159 0.22 14.86 25.39
CA VAL A 159 0.53 13.97 24.27
C VAL A 159 1.78 13.13 24.54
N ALA A 160 2.87 13.75 25.01
CA ALA A 160 4.11 13.02 25.33
C ALA A 160 3.89 12.01 26.47
N GLU A 161 3.17 12.41 27.53
CA GLU A 161 2.79 11.52 28.64
C GLU A 161 1.92 10.36 28.15
N SER A 162 1.00 10.58 27.20
CA SER A 162 0.18 9.50 26.61
C SER A 162 1.03 8.47 25.87
N VAL A 163 2.04 8.93 25.13
CA VAL A 163 2.95 8.03 24.39
C VAL A 163 3.84 7.24 25.34
N ASP A 164 4.42 7.91 26.33
CA ASP A 164 5.25 7.29 27.37
C ASP A 164 4.46 6.25 28.19
N GLU A 165 3.20 6.55 28.50
CA GLU A 165 2.31 5.64 29.24
C GLU A 165 2.03 4.35 28.45
N ILE A 166 1.69 4.46 27.16
CA ILE A 166 1.48 3.29 26.29
C ILE A 166 2.78 2.50 26.13
N ALA A 167 3.88 3.19 25.84
CA ALA A 167 5.18 2.55 25.60
C ALA A 167 5.73 1.82 26.83
N SER A 168 5.49 2.35 28.03
CA SER A 168 5.96 1.76 29.28
C SER A 168 5.04 0.68 29.85
N SER A 169 3.76 0.67 29.45
CA SER A 169 2.77 -0.30 29.94
C SER A 169 2.73 -1.58 29.11
N LEU A 170 3.00 -1.51 27.81
CA LEU A 170 2.99 -2.69 26.94
C LEU A 170 4.31 -3.47 26.99
N PRO A 171 4.29 -4.80 26.81
CA PRO A 171 5.49 -5.60 26.68
C PRO A 171 6.36 -5.16 25.49
N GLU A 172 7.69 -5.30 25.62
CA GLU A 172 8.66 -4.92 24.57
C GLU A 172 8.35 -5.51 23.19
N TRP A 173 7.81 -6.75 23.14
CA TRP A 173 7.46 -7.41 21.88
C TRP A 173 6.15 -6.90 21.24
N MET A 174 5.34 -6.15 21.99
CA MET A 174 4.10 -5.52 21.53
C MET A 174 4.24 -3.99 21.38
N SER A 175 5.41 -3.43 21.70
CA SER A 175 5.71 -2.01 21.56
C SER A 175 5.45 -1.55 20.12
N PRO A 176 4.42 -0.71 19.86
CA PRO A 176 4.16 -0.24 18.50
C PRO A 176 5.34 0.60 18.03
N PHE A 177 5.95 1.39 18.91
CA PHE A 177 6.97 2.38 18.58
C PHE A 177 8.24 1.83 17.94
N ASP A 178 8.49 0.51 18.05
CA ASP A 178 9.63 -0.18 17.42
C ASP A 178 9.34 -0.72 16.00
N CYS A 179 8.07 -1.02 15.69
CA CYS A 179 7.66 -1.65 14.42
C CYS A 179 6.66 -0.82 13.60
N GLU A 180 5.76 -0.09 14.25
CA GLU A 180 4.66 0.70 13.70
C GLU A 180 4.56 2.09 14.37
N SER A 181 4.64 3.18 13.59
CA SER A 181 4.53 4.53 14.17
C SER A 181 3.12 4.81 14.70
N PHE A 182 3.00 5.31 15.92
CA PHE A 182 1.77 5.89 16.46
C PHE A 182 1.55 7.29 15.87
N CYS A 183 0.61 7.42 14.94
CA CYS A 183 0.32 8.68 14.26
C CYS A 183 -0.92 9.35 14.86
N LEU A 184 -0.79 10.57 15.38
CA LEU A 184 -1.95 11.36 15.78
C LEU A 184 -2.78 11.73 14.55
N GLY A 185 -4.10 11.53 14.67
CA GLY A 185 -5.04 11.93 13.63
C GLY A 185 -5.11 13.46 13.41
N PRO A 186 -5.84 13.89 12.36
CA PRO A 186 -5.89 15.29 11.94
C PRO A 186 -6.52 16.24 12.97
N LYS A 187 -7.51 15.82 13.75
CA LYS A 187 -8.14 16.67 14.78
C LYS A 187 -7.25 16.81 16.00
N ALA A 188 -6.63 15.73 16.46
CA ALA A 188 -5.67 15.74 17.57
C ALA A 188 -4.46 16.62 17.22
N THR A 189 -3.85 16.38 16.05
CA THR A 189 -2.75 17.21 15.52
C THR A 189 -3.17 18.68 15.39
N GLY A 190 -4.38 18.95 14.89
CA GLY A 190 -4.93 20.30 14.78
C GLY A 190 -5.10 21.01 16.14
N CYS A 191 -5.56 20.31 17.18
CA CYS A 191 -5.68 20.87 18.53
C CYS A 191 -4.32 21.24 19.11
N LEU A 192 -3.33 20.35 18.99
CA LEU A 192 -1.96 20.59 19.42
C LEU A 192 -1.38 21.84 18.74
N ILE A 193 -1.49 21.93 17.41
CA ILE A 193 -1.01 23.10 16.65
C ILE A 193 -1.71 24.38 17.11
N GLN A 194 -3.04 24.36 17.29
CA GLN A 194 -3.77 25.55 17.72
C GLN A 194 -3.40 26.01 19.12
N TRP A 195 -3.28 25.08 20.07
CA TRP A 195 -2.86 25.37 21.44
C TRP A 195 -1.48 26.02 21.45
N GLU A 196 -0.51 25.38 20.80
CA GLU A 196 0.87 25.83 20.79
C GLU A 196 1.05 27.13 19.99
N LEU A 197 0.27 27.35 18.93
CA LEU A 197 0.25 28.62 18.21
C LEU A 197 -0.25 29.77 19.09
N ARG A 198 -1.30 29.56 19.88
CA ARG A 198 -1.83 30.58 20.80
C ARG A 198 -0.83 30.89 21.90
N ARG A 199 -0.18 29.85 22.44
CA ARG A 199 0.92 30.01 23.41
C ARG A 199 2.08 30.81 22.84
N CYS A 200 2.56 30.45 21.64
CA CYS A 200 3.62 31.21 20.97
C CYS A 200 3.24 32.68 20.77
N ARG A 201 1.98 32.97 20.38
CA ARG A 201 1.50 34.36 20.24
C ARG A 201 1.46 35.11 21.57
N ARG A 202 0.98 34.47 22.65
CA ARG A 202 0.95 35.05 24.00
C ARG A 202 2.34 35.37 24.51
N ASP A 203 3.31 34.48 24.23
CA ASP A 203 4.68 34.57 24.71
C ASP A 203 5.59 35.39 23.75
N GLY A 204 5.04 35.95 22.67
CA GLY A 204 5.81 36.72 21.68
C GLY A 204 6.86 35.91 20.92
N ARG A 205 6.67 34.59 20.78
CA ARG A 205 7.58 33.66 20.09
C ARG A 205 7.30 33.62 18.58
N SER A 206 8.34 33.28 17.83
CA SER A 206 8.31 33.11 16.37
C SER A 206 7.45 31.92 15.94
N LEU A 207 6.97 31.95 14.69
CA LEU A 207 6.31 30.79 14.06
C LEU A 207 7.29 29.64 13.87
N PHE A 208 8.57 29.92 13.63
CA PHE A 208 9.58 28.86 13.58
C PHE A 208 9.76 28.16 14.93
N HIS A 209 9.68 28.88 16.06
CA HIS A 209 9.75 28.25 17.38
C HIS A 209 8.61 27.24 17.62
N LEU A 210 7.40 27.52 17.11
CA LEU A 210 6.31 26.54 17.11
C LEU A 210 6.69 25.28 16.34
N ILE A 211 7.21 25.44 15.12
CA ILE A 211 7.60 24.34 14.25
C ILE A 211 8.72 23.51 14.88
N GLU A 212 9.73 24.16 15.46
CA GLU A 212 10.80 23.53 16.21
C GLU A 212 10.25 22.73 17.40
N LYS A 213 9.28 23.27 18.13
CA LYS A 213 8.64 22.58 19.27
C LYS A 213 7.86 21.34 18.83
N LEU A 214 7.11 21.42 17.72
CA LEU A 214 6.39 20.27 17.16
C LEU A 214 7.35 19.18 16.70
N ARG A 215 8.47 19.56 16.05
CA ARG A 215 9.50 18.60 15.65
C ARG A 215 10.23 17.99 16.84
N ALA A 216 10.53 18.79 17.87
CA ALA A 216 11.12 18.30 19.11
C ALA A 216 10.22 17.31 19.84
N LEU A 217 8.89 17.47 19.75
CA LEU A 217 7.93 16.53 20.31
C LEU A 217 8.01 15.16 19.62
N GLU A 218 7.98 15.12 18.29
CA GLU A 218 8.13 13.86 17.54
C GLU A 218 9.52 13.22 17.68
N GLU A 219 10.58 14.01 17.89
CA GLU A 219 11.91 13.45 18.13
C GLU A 219 12.07 12.89 19.55
N ALA A 220 11.49 13.56 20.55
CA ALA A 220 11.59 13.13 21.94
C ALA A 220 10.75 11.87 22.25
N ASN A 221 9.81 11.53 21.37
CA ASN A 221 8.92 10.38 21.52
C ASN A 221 9.11 9.49 20.29
N ASP A 222 10.10 8.60 20.33
CA ASP A 222 10.36 7.67 19.23
C ASP A 222 9.06 6.92 18.86
N GLY A 223 8.75 6.87 17.57
CA GLY A 223 7.52 6.27 17.05
C GLY A 223 6.28 7.16 17.06
N LEU A 224 6.29 8.36 17.68
CA LEU A 224 5.22 9.34 17.53
C LEU A 224 5.35 10.09 16.19
N ALA A 225 4.27 10.13 15.42
CA ALA A 225 4.12 10.98 14.24
C ALA A 225 2.90 11.90 14.37
N LEU A 226 3.03 13.12 13.88
CA LEU A 226 1.89 14.03 13.70
C LEU A 226 1.28 13.85 12.30
N ASP A 227 -0.02 14.11 12.14
CA ASP A 227 -0.66 14.01 10.83
C ASP A 227 -0.01 15.00 9.83
N GLU A 228 0.76 14.43 8.89
CA GLU A 228 1.55 15.19 7.93
C GLU A 228 0.69 16.13 7.08
N LYS A 229 -0.54 15.71 6.75
CA LYS A 229 -1.47 16.50 5.94
C LYS A 229 -1.94 17.74 6.70
N THR A 230 -2.24 17.60 7.99
CA THR A 230 -2.65 18.70 8.87
C THR A 230 -1.51 19.66 9.10
N LEU A 231 -0.29 19.16 9.38
CA LEU A 231 0.91 20.01 9.46
C LEU A 231 1.15 20.78 8.16
N ALA A 232 1.11 20.10 7.01
CA ALA A 232 1.28 20.73 5.71
C ALA A 232 0.18 21.75 5.40
N ALA A 233 -1.08 21.46 5.75
CA ALA A 233 -2.20 22.37 5.59
C ALA A 233 -2.04 23.63 6.47
N PHE A 234 -1.59 23.47 7.71
CA PHE A 234 -1.27 24.58 8.61
C PHE A 234 -0.21 25.49 8.02
N VAL A 235 0.95 24.94 7.63
CA VAL A 235 2.06 25.71 7.04
C VAL A 235 1.63 26.37 5.72
N ARG A 236 0.85 25.67 4.89
CA ARG A 236 0.29 26.23 3.65
C ARG A 236 -0.70 27.36 3.90
N GLY A 237 -1.42 27.34 5.03
CA GLY A 237 -2.34 28.39 5.46
C GLY A 237 -1.66 29.67 5.97
N LEU A 238 -0.36 29.62 6.27
CA LEU A 238 0.38 30.81 6.73
C LEU A 238 0.46 31.90 5.66
N GLY A 239 0.49 33.15 6.12
CA GLY A 239 0.79 34.32 5.29
C GLY A 239 2.20 34.27 4.70
N LYS A 240 2.50 35.14 3.74
CA LYS A 240 3.80 35.16 3.04
C LYS A 240 4.98 35.30 4.02
N ASP A 241 4.86 36.19 5.00
CA ASP A 241 5.92 36.44 5.97
C ASP A 241 6.13 35.25 6.91
N GLY A 242 5.04 34.64 7.39
CA GLY A 242 5.13 33.44 8.23
C GLY A 242 5.71 32.23 7.50
N LYS A 243 5.39 32.04 6.20
CA LYS A 243 6.03 31.00 5.38
C LYS A 243 7.53 31.22 5.23
N ARG A 244 7.94 32.48 5.02
CA ARG A 244 9.35 32.84 4.92
C ARG A 244 10.09 32.61 6.22
N GLU A 245 9.52 33.06 7.33
CA GLU A 245 10.07 32.86 8.68
C GLU A 245 10.29 31.38 9.00
N VAL A 246 9.31 30.52 8.72
CA VAL A 246 9.45 29.07 8.91
C VAL A 246 10.52 28.48 7.99
N MET A 247 10.53 28.86 6.71
CA MET A 247 11.52 28.38 5.74
C MET A 247 12.96 28.76 6.15
N ASP A 248 13.16 30.03 6.52
CA ASP A 248 14.48 30.54 6.94
C ASP A 248 14.96 29.87 8.23
N GLY A 249 14.03 29.62 9.17
CA GLY A 249 14.34 28.88 10.39
C GLY A 249 14.77 27.44 10.13
N ILE A 250 14.01 26.70 9.30
CA ILE A 250 14.38 25.32 8.90
C ILE A 250 15.74 25.32 8.21
N ARG A 251 15.97 26.28 7.30
CA ARG A 251 17.25 26.42 6.58
C ARG A 251 18.42 26.65 7.53
N ALA A 252 18.25 27.48 8.56
CA ALA A 252 19.29 27.78 9.53
C ALA A 252 19.69 26.56 10.39
N HIS A 253 18.76 25.62 10.61
CA HIS A 253 18.96 24.44 11.48
C HIS A 253 19.07 23.14 10.68
N ARG A 254 19.13 23.20 9.34
CA ARG A 254 19.06 22.02 8.45
C ARG A 254 20.15 20.97 8.69
N ASP A 255 21.31 21.43 9.18
CA ASP A 255 22.49 20.60 9.39
C ASP A 255 22.52 19.98 10.81
N GLU A 256 21.58 20.36 11.68
CA GLU A 256 21.36 19.73 12.98
C GLU A 256 20.69 18.37 12.81
N ASP A 257 21.10 17.38 13.60
CA ASP A 257 20.67 15.98 13.45
C ASP A 257 19.14 15.82 13.39
N ARG A 258 18.41 16.56 14.23
CA ARG A 258 16.94 16.61 14.27
C ARG A 258 16.30 16.90 12.92
N TRP A 259 16.83 17.90 12.22
CA TRP A 259 16.31 18.38 10.95
C TRP A 259 16.90 17.59 9.79
N LYS A 260 18.21 17.33 9.85
CA LYS A 260 18.93 16.59 8.81
C LYS A 260 18.30 15.23 8.56
N LYS A 261 17.99 14.44 9.60
CA LYS A 261 17.37 13.12 9.48
C LYS A 261 16.06 13.15 8.68
N VAL A 262 15.20 14.13 8.94
CA VAL A 262 13.88 14.23 8.29
C VAL A 262 13.93 14.95 6.93
N LEU A 263 14.86 15.89 6.73
CA LEU A 263 15.03 16.59 5.46
C LEU A 263 15.82 15.78 4.42
N ASP A 264 16.67 14.84 4.87
CA ASP A 264 17.38 13.93 3.99
C ASP A 264 16.51 12.76 3.50
N ALA A 265 15.38 12.48 4.15
CA ALA A 265 14.44 11.43 3.76
C ALA A 265 13.34 11.96 2.82
N ALA A 266 13.35 11.55 1.55
CA ALA A 266 12.42 12.03 0.53
C ALA A 266 10.93 11.76 0.84
N HIS A 267 10.66 10.74 1.66
CA HIS A 267 9.31 10.34 2.05
C HIS A 267 8.85 10.93 3.39
N SER A 268 9.68 11.76 4.05
CA SER A 268 9.27 12.43 5.27
C SER A 268 8.27 13.55 5.00
N GLY A 269 7.22 13.66 5.83
CA GLY A 269 6.31 14.80 5.83
C GLY A 269 7.02 16.16 5.97
N TRP A 270 8.06 16.25 6.80
CA TRP A 270 8.82 17.49 6.99
C TRP A 270 9.60 17.90 5.75
N PHE A 271 10.22 16.94 5.04
CA PHE A 271 10.80 17.19 3.73
C PHE A 271 9.73 17.69 2.75
N GLY A 272 8.55 17.06 2.74
CA GLY A 272 7.40 17.50 1.94
C GLY A 272 7.00 18.95 2.20
N ILE A 273 6.90 19.35 3.47
CA ILE A 273 6.58 20.71 3.92
C ILE A 273 7.66 21.70 3.49
N TYR A 274 8.94 21.39 3.77
CA TYR A 274 10.07 22.25 3.40
C TYR A 274 10.14 22.45 1.89
N LYS A 275 10.05 21.36 1.11
CA LYS A 275 9.98 21.38 -0.35
C LYS A 275 8.85 22.29 -0.86
N ASP A 276 7.66 22.21 -0.26
CA ASP A 276 6.52 23.05 -0.64
C ASP A 276 6.73 24.54 -0.30
N LEU A 277 7.39 24.83 0.83
CA LEU A 277 7.79 26.19 1.20
C LEU A 277 8.78 26.77 0.18
N CYS A 278 9.84 26.03 -0.15
CA CYS A 278 10.81 26.44 -1.16
C CYS A 278 10.11 26.67 -2.51
N ARG A 279 9.21 25.76 -2.93
CA ARG A 279 8.48 25.91 -4.21
C ARG A 279 7.76 27.25 -4.34
N GLY A 280 7.19 27.77 -3.25
CA GLY A 280 6.44 29.03 -3.22
C GLY A 280 7.27 30.29 -2.94
N GLN A 281 8.44 30.17 -2.31
CA GLN A 281 9.24 31.31 -1.83
C GLN A 281 10.62 31.43 -2.52
N ASP A 282 11.26 30.32 -2.85
CA ASP A 282 12.64 30.24 -3.33
C ASP A 282 12.80 29.11 -4.37
N ARG A 283 12.66 29.49 -5.65
CA ARG A 283 12.69 28.53 -6.76
C ARG A 283 14.05 27.82 -6.91
N PRO A 284 15.21 28.49 -6.82
CA PRO A 284 16.51 27.82 -6.77
C PRO A 284 16.60 26.75 -5.67
N GLU A 285 16.30 27.11 -4.42
CA GLU A 285 16.37 26.17 -3.30
C GLU A 285 15.44 24.97 -3.51
N TYR A 286 14.24 25.20 -4.06
CA TYR A 286 13.30 24.12 -4.37
C TYR A 286 13.90 23.10 -5.35
N LEU A 287 14.58 23.57 -6.39
CA LEU A 287 15.19 22.70 -7.39
C LEU A 287 16.39 21.94 -6.82
N ASP A 288 17.22 22.61 -6.02
CA ASP A 288 18.38 21.97 -5.36
C ASP A 288 17.91 20.92 -4.35
N THR A 289 16.88 21.23 -3.57
CA THR A 289 16.23 20.30 -2.63
C THR A 289 15.68 19.07 -3.35
N CYS A 290 15.00 19.26 -4.49
CA CYS A 290 14.52 18.15 -5.31
C CYS A 290 15.68 17.31 -5.88
N ARG A 291 16.70 17.97 -6.45
CA ARG A 291 17.84 17.30 -7.12
C ARG A 291 18.59 16.38 -6.17
N ALA A 292 18.86 16.83 -4.94
CA ALA A 292 19.63 16.06 -3.98
C ALA A 292 18.94 14.77 -3.46
N ARG A 293 17.64 14.57 -3.74
CA ARG A 293 16.85 13.43 -3.25
C ARG A 293 16.26 12.56 -4.37
N ILE A 294 16.68 12.77 -5.62
CA ILE A 294 16.21 11.98 -6.78
C ILE A 294 16.49 10.49 -6.61
N SER A 295 17.62 10.13 -6.01
CA SER A 295 17.98 8.73 -5.74
C SER A 295 16.95 7.98 -4.87
N GLN A 296 16.25 8.69 -3.98
CA GLN A 296 15.22 8.13 -3.10
C GLN A 296 13.82 8.19 -3.71
N ASP A 297 13.49 9.29 -4.41
CA ASP A 297 12.22 9.48 -5.11
C ASP A 297 12.46 10.11 -6.48
N TRP A 298 12.40 9.28 -7.53
CA TRP A 298 12.57 9.69 -8.91
C TRP A 298 11.63 10.82 -9.34
N SER A 299 10.45 10.95 -8.72
CA SER A 299 9.45 11.95 -9.11
C SER A 299 9.92 13.38 -8.82
N LEU A 300 10.89 13.54 -7.92
CA LEU A 300 11.58 14.80 -7.64
C LEU A 300 12.41 15.30 -8.83
N ALA A 301 12.77 14.43 -9.78
CA ALA A 301 13.47 14.83 -11.00
C ALA A 301 12.58 15.64 -11.95
N ILE A 302 11.26 15.46 -11.91
CA ILE A 302 10.31 16.12 -12.84
C ILE A 302 10.47 17.65 -12.87
N PRO A 303 10.42 18.39 -11.75
CA PRO A 303 10.63 19.84 -11.76
C PRO A 303 12.04 20.26 -12.21
N VAL A 304 13.05 19.44 -11.91
CA VAL A 304 14.46 19.69 -12.29
C VAL A 304 14.66 19.53 -13.80
N ILE A 305 14.14 18.44 -14.37
CA ILE A 305 14.12 18.16 -15.81
C ILE A 305 13.47 19.32 -16.57
N LYS A 306 12.27 19.77 -16.15
CA LYS A 306 11.57 20.89 -16.80
C LYS A 306 12.43 22.15 -16.84
N GLU A 307 13.14 22.45 -15.76
CA GLU A 307 14.03 23.61 -15.70
C GLU A 307 15.27 23.46 -16.59
N LEU A 308 15.91 22.28 -16.57
CA LEU A 308 17.09 22.00 -17.40
C LEU A 308 16.77 21.98 -18.89
N THR A 309 15.59 21.45 -19.28
CA THR A 309 15.08 21.51 -20.64
C THR A 309 14.88 22.97 -21.08
N ARG A 310 14.28 23.82 -20.24
CA ARG A 310 14.10 25.26 -20.52
C ARG A 310 15.45 25.96 -20.72
N LYS A 311 16.46 25.62 -19.93
CA LYS A 311 17.82 26.14 -20.01
C LYS A 311 18.67 25.51 -21.13
N LYS A 312 18.17 24.48 -21.82
CA LYS A 312 18.94 23.65 -22.78
C LYS A 312 20.24 23.09 -22.20
N ALA A 313 20.25 22.81 -20.90
CA ALA A 313 21.39 22.25 -20.18
C ALA A 313 21.45 20.72 -20.38
N ASN A 314 21.72 20.29 -21.62
CA ASN A 314 21.55 18.90 -22.03
C ASN A 314 22.43 17.90 -21.26
N GLU A 315 23.64 18.30 -20.86
CA GLU A 315 24.56 17.44 -20.11
C GLU A 315 23.99 17.10 -18.72
N GLU A 316 23.60 18.13 -17.97
CA GLU A 316 22.97 17.96 -16.66
C GLU A 316 21.63 17.23 -16.77
N LEU A 317 20.85 17.51 -17.82
CA LEU A 317 19.58 16.84 -18.06
C LEU A 317 19.77 15.32 -18.23
N CYS A 318 20.79 14.89 -18.97
CA CYS A 318 21.12 13.47 -19.10
C CYS A 318 21.48 12.83 -17.76
N GLN A 319 22.28 13.51 -16.92
CA GLN A 319 22.67 13.00 -15.59
C GLN A 319 21.45 12.82 -14.67
N VAL A 320 20.58 13.84 -14.62
CA VAL A 320 19.35 13.83 -13.81
C VAL A 320 18.39 12.72 -14.29
N CYS A 321 18.22 12.54 -15.60
CA CYS A 321 17.37 11.47 -16.12
C CYS A 321 17.91 10.08 -15.79
N ALA A 322 19.23 9.88 -15.89
CA ALA A 322 19.86 8.60 -15.54
C ALA A 322 19.72 8.26 -14.06
N GLU A 323 19.90 9.24 -13.17
CA GLU A 323 19.70 9.06 -11.73
C GLU A 323 18.24 8.74 -11.40
N ALA A 324 17.30 9.49 -11.96
CA ALA A 324 15.87 9.26 -11.78
C ALA A 324 15.42 7.89 -12.30
N ALA A 325 15.93 7.46 -13.47
CA ALA A 325 15.64 6.12 -13.99
C ALA A 325 16.22 5.01 -13.09
N THR A 326 17.42 5.21 -12.54
CA THR A 326 18.02 4.27 -11.60
C THR A 326 17.17 4.14 -10.33
N SER A 327 16.69 5.27 -9.78
CA SER A 327 15.77 5.31 -8.63
C SER A 327 14.43 4.63 -8.95
N PHE A 328 13.81 4.96 -10.08
CA PHE A 328 12.55 4.37 -10.53
C PHE A 328 12.63 2.83 -10.61
N LEU A 329 13.75 2.31 -11.11
CA LEU A 329 13.97 0.88 -11.31
C LEU A 329 14.38 0.13 -10.02
N TYR A 330 14.47 0.83 -8.88
CA TYR A 330 14.92 0.29 -7.59
C TYR A 330 16.27 -0.43 -7.65
N ILE A 331 17.19 0.06 -8.50
CA ILE A 331 18.53 -0.53 -8.62
C ILE A 331 19.36 -0.08 -7.41
N ARG A 332 19.76 -1.06 -6.58
CA ARG A 332 20.59 -0.85 -5.38
C ARG A 332 22.09 -0.95 -5.73
N ASP A 333 22.95 -0.48 -4.81
CA ASP A 333 24.42 -0.64 -4.81
C ASP A 333 25.23 0.20 -5.83
N GLU A 334 25.07 1.54 -5.83
CA GLU A 334 25.83 2.52 -6.66
C GLU A 334 25.81 2.28 -8.19
N LYS A 335 25.20 1.19 -8.66
CA LYS A 335 25.08 0.83 -10.06
C LYS A 335 24.05 1.72 -10.72
N LYS A 336 24.49 2.45 -11.74
CA LYS A 336 23.60 3.23 -12.61
C LYS A 336 22.94 2.31 -13.64
N TRP A 337 21.68 2.58 -13.94
CA TRP A 337 21.04 1.96 -15.08
C TRP A 337 21.64 2.49 -16.39
N ASP A 338 22.09 1.59 -17.27
CA ASP A 338 22.49 1.92 -18.63
C ASP A 338 21.45 1.35 -19.63
N PRO A 339 20.74 2.21 -20.39
CA PRO A 339 19.73 1.77 -21.35
C PRO A 339 20.30 0.92 -22.50
N ARG A 340 21.62 0.98 -22.76
CA ARG A 340 22.29 0.16 -23.80
C ARG A 340 22.57 -1.26 -23.33
N GLU A 341 22.64 -1.45 -22.01
CA GLU A 341 23.14 -2.69 -21.42
C GLU A 341 22.05 -3.51 -20.75
N THR A 342 21.00 -2.87 -20.21
CA THR A 342 20.01 -3.54 -19.36
C THR A 342 18.58 -3.20 -19.78
N LEU A 343 17.75 -4.22 -20.01
CA LEU A 343 16.34 -4.07 -20.36
C LEU A 343 15.51 -3.50 -19.20
N ILE A 344 14.82 -2.40 -19.45
CA ILE A 344 13.99 -1.70 -18.46
C ILE A 344 12.85 -2.57 -17.87
N ALA A 345 12.23 -3.40 -18.70
CA ALA A 345 11.15 -4.29 -18.30
C ALA A 345 11.60 -5.44 -17.38
N SER A 346 12.92 -5.69 -17.28
CA SER A 346 13.48 -6.75 -16.44
C SER A 346 13.87 -6.28 -15.03
N CYS A 347 13.85 -4.97 -14.77
CA CYS A 347 14.24 -4.40 -13.48
C CYS A 347 13.08 -4.35 -12.47
N GLY A 348 13.41 -4.24 -11.18
CA GLY A 348 12.45 -4.33 -10.05
C GLY A 348 11.34 -3.28 -10.03
N GLY A 349 11.55 -2.13 -10.70
CA GLY A 349 10.54 -1.08 -10.93
C GLY A 349 9.77 -1.20 -12.24
N GLY A 350 9.91 -2.30 -12.99
CA GLY A 350 9.06 -2.57 -14.17
C GLY A 350 7.57 -2.54 -13.81
N PRO A 351 6.65 -2.37 -14.80
CA PRO A 351 5.23 -2.13 -14.52
C PRO A 351 4.63 -3.25 -13.66
N ARG A 352 4.52 -3.00 -12.35
CA ARG A 352 3.71 -3.80 -11.41
C ARG A 352 2.23 -3.58 -11.69
N SER A 353 1.89 -2.42 -12.26
CA SER A 353 0.59 -2.08 -12.84
C SER A 353 0.50 -2.48 -14.32
N GLU A 354 -0.72 -2.76 -14.79
CA GLU A 354 -1.00 -3.06 -16.21
C GLU A 354 -0.64 -1.91 -17.15
N LYS A 355 -0.50 -0.67 -16.64
CA LYS A 355 -0.16 0.52 -17.41
C LYS A 355 1.15 1.16 -16.91
N PRO A 356 2.03 1.62 -17.83
CA PRO A 356 3.23 2.38 -17.49
C PRO A 356 2.89 3.78 -16.92
N ASP A 357 3.75 4.34 -16.07
CA ASP A 357 3.62 5.71 -15.57
C ASP A 357 3.97 6.71 -16.68
N GLU A 358 3.00 7.51 -17.13
CA GLU A 358 3.16 8.50 -18.20
C GLU A 358 4.26 9.53 -17.89
N ARG A 359 4.44 9.91 -16.61
CA ARG A 359 5.47 10.87 -16.21
C ARG A 359 6.86 10.29 -16.41
N PHE A 360 7.02 8.98 -16.25
CA PHE A 360 8.29 8.30 -16.50
C PHE A 360 8.56 8.15 -18.00
N ILE A 361 7.53 7.94 -18.82
CA ILE A 361 7.67 7.98 -20.28
C ILE A 361 8.17 9.36 -20.73
N SER A 362 7.57 10.46 -20.23
CA SER A 362 8.04 11.82 -20.55
C SER A 362 9.48 12.09 -20.09
N LEU A 363 9.93 11.42 -19.02
CA LEU A 363 11.33 11.48 -18.59
C LEU A 363 12.26 10.82 -19.61
N LEU A 364 11.91 9.63 -20.11
CA LEU A 364 12.70 8.95 -21.14
C LEU A 364 12.74 9.76 -22.45
N GLU A 365 11.64 10.39 -22.84
CA GLU A 365 11.60 11.28 -24.01
C GLU A 365 12.53 12.50 -23.85
N ALA A 366 12.51 13.15 -22.68
CA ALA A 366 13.41 14.25 -22.38
C ALA A 366 14.88 13.82 -22.41
N TRP A 367 15.18 12.62 -21.89
CA TRP A 367 16.52 12.05 -21.92
C TRP A 367 16.98 11.74 -23.35
N GLN A 368 16.12 11.13 -24.18
CA GLN A 368 16.41 10.85 -25.58
C GLN A 368 16.77 12.14 -26.34
N GLN A 369 15.94 13.19 -26.19
CA GLN A 369 16.16 14.47 -26.86
C GLN A 369 17.47 15.13 -26.43
N ALA A 370 17.77 15.10 -25.13
CA ALA A 370 19.01 15.63 -24.59
C ALA A 370 20.25 14.88 -25.11
N ALA A 371 20.19 13.55 -25.15
CA ALA A 371 21.27 12.72 -25.67
C ALA A 371 21.51 12.97 -27.17
N ALA A 372 20.45 13.06 -27.97
CA ALA A 372 20.53 13.38 -29.39
C ALA A 372 21.15 14.77 -29.62
N ALA A 373 20.76 15.78 -28.83
CA ALA A 373 21.32 17.13 -28.93
C ALA A 373 22.81 17.21 -28.56
N LEU A 374 23.33 16.24 -27.80
CA LEU A 374 24.76 16.09 -27.47
C LEU A 374 25.52 15.21 -28.48
N GLY A 375 24.86 14.69 -29.52
CA GLY A 375 25.46 13.75 -30.47
C GLY A 375 25.65 12.33 -29.91
N ARG A 376 25.05 12.00 -28.77
CA ARG A 376 25.10 10.66 -28.13
C ARG A 376 24.03 9.75 -28.73
N ASN A 377 24.15 9.50 -30.03
CA ASN A 377 23.12 8.80 -30.81
C ASN A 377 22.87 7.36 -30.32
N ASP A 378 23.92 6.65 -29.89
CA ASP A 378 23.80 5.30 -29.31
C ASP A 378 22.86 5.27 -28.10
N THR A 379 22.99 6.27 -27.23
CA THR A 379 22.20 6.42 -26.01
C THR A 379 20.77 6.84 -26.34
N ALA A 380 20.60 7.78 -27.27
CA ALA A 380 19.27 8.21 -27.71
C ALA A 380 18.46 7.05 -28.34
N GLU A 381 19.08 6.28 -29.23
CA GLU A 381 18.45 5.10 -29.85
C GLU A 381 18.14 4.00 -28.83
N ALA A 382 19.05 3.77 -27.86
CA ALA A 382 18.79 2.83 -26.78
C ALA A 382 17.60 3.27 -25.92
N ILE A 383 17.51 4.54 -25.52
CA ILE A 383 16.37 5.07 -24.74
C ILE A 383 15.06 4.93 -25.53
N GLN A 384 15.08 5.18 -26.85
CA GLN A 384 13.91 5.01 -27.70
C GLN A 384 13.43 3.55 -27.75
N LEU A 385 14.36 2.60 -27.91
CA LEU A 385 14.06 1.17 -27.84
C LEU A 385 13.46 0.81 -26.47
N GLN A 386 14.10 1.24 -25.38
CA GLN A 386 13.66 0.97 -24.01
C GLN A 386 12.26 1.54 -23.75
N SER A 387 11.96 2.75 -24.23
CA SER A 387 10.64 3.37 -24.09
C SER A 387 9.55 2.57 -24.79
N GLY A 388 9.82 2.07 -26.01
CA GLY A 388 8.90 1.20 -26.75
C GLY A 388 8.63 -0.12 -26.02
N LEU A 389 9.65 -0.71 -25.41
CA LEU A 389 9.52 -1.95 -24.64
C LEU A 389 8.86 -1.71 -23.27
N PHE A 390 9.15 -0.59 -22.59
CA PHE A 390 8.54 -0.25 -21.31
C PHE A 390 7.01 -0.15 -21.43
N ALA A 391 6.52 0.45 -22.51
CA ALA A 391 5.10 0.64 -22.72
C ALA A 391 4.33 -0.67 -22.91
N ASP A 392 4.89 -1.63 -23.67
CA ASP A 392 4.16 -2.85 -24.05
C ASP A 392 5.10 -4.00 -24.50
N TRP A 393 6.06 -4.39 -23.66
CA TRP A 393 6.99 -5.50 -23.98
C TRP A 393 6.31 -6.85 -24.24
N ARG A 394 5.05 -7.00 -23.81
CA ARG A 394 4.23 -8.21 -23.97
C ARG A 394 3.63 -8.31 -25.37
N ASN A 395 3.44 -7.19 -26.06
CA ASN A 395 3.02 -7.13 -27.44
C ASN A 395 4.22 -7.33 -28.37
N TRP A 396 4.35 -8.54 -28.90
CA TRP A 396 5.52 -8.92 -29.68
C TRP A 396 5.62 -8.15 -31.00
N ASP A 397 4.51 -7.75 -31.62
CA ASP A 397 4.56 -6.95 -32.85
C ASP A 397 5.19 -5.59 -32.58
N LYS A 398 4.77 -4.92 -31.51
CA LYS A 398 5.33 -3.62 -31.11
C LYS A 398 6.79 -3.75 -30.68
N ALA A 399 7.12 -4.79 -29.90
CA ALA A 399 8.48 -5.05 -29.45
C ALA A 399 9.42 -5.30 -30.64
N LEU A 400 9.05 -6.22 -31.54
CA LEU A 400 9.83 -6.53 -32.75
C LEU A 400 9.93 -5.31 -33.68
N ALA A 401 8.86 -4.52 -33.83
CA ALA A 401 8.91 -3.26 -34.56
C ALA A 401 9.90 -2.27 -33.92
N ALA A 402 9.95 -2.16 -32.58
CA ALA A 402 10.93 -1.33 -31.89
C ALA A 402 12.36 -1.79 -32.16
N PHE A 403 12.64 -3.10 -32.09
CA PHE A 403 13.95 -3.65 -32.45
C PHE A 403 14.34 -3.40 -33.91
N SER A 404 13.39 -3.46 -34.85
CA SER A 404 13.63 -3.23 -36.27
C SER A 404 13.97 -1.78 -36.62
N ARG A 405 13.60 -0.82 -35.77
CA ARG A 405 13.87 0.61 -35.96
C ARG A 405 15.30 1.00 -35.56
N VAL A 406 15.98 0.19 -34.77
CA VAL A 406 17.35 0.48 -34.32
C VAL A 406 18.28 0.48 -35.55
N PRO A 407 19.03 1.58 -35.81
CA PRO A 407 19.89 1.71 -36.98
C PRO A 407 20.91 0.57 -37.11
N SER A 408 21.10 0.11 -38.36
CA SER A 408 22.13 -0.86 -38.75
C SER A 408 22.84 -0.37 -40.02
N PRO A 409 24.18 -0.49 -40.14
CA PRO A 409 25.09 -1.10 -39.17
C PRO A 409 25.50 -0.14 -38.02
N GLY A 410 25.93 -0.71 -36.89
CA GLY A 410 26.67 0.03 -35.85
C GLY A 410 26.10 -0.10 -34.45
N LEU A 411 24.79 -0.32 -34.31
CA LEU A 411 24.11 -0.53 -33.03
C LEU A 411 23.62 -1.98 -32.86
N ASP A 412 24.07 -2.90 -33.73
CA ASP A 412 23.64 -4.30 -33.74
C ASP A 412 23.96 -5.02 -32.41
N SER A 413 25.15 -4.79 -31.84
CA SER A 413 25.56 -5.39 -30.56
C SER A 413 24.62 -5.00 -29.40
N MET A 414 24.27 -3.70 -29.29
CA MET A 414 23.32 -3.20 -28.30
C MET A 414 21.92 -3.78 -28.54
N ARG A 415 21.44 -3.72 -29.78
CA ARG A 415 20.12 -4.25 -30.16
C ARG A 415 20.00 -5.74 -29.81
N ASP A 416 21.00 -6.53 -30.16
CA ASP A 416 20.98 -7.98 -29.96
C ASP A 416 21.12 -8.35 -28.48
N LYS A 417 21.90 -7.60 -27.71
CA LYS A 417 21.98 -7.76 -26.25
C LYS A 417 20.64 -7.49 -25.55
N ILE A 418 19.97 -6.38 -25.89
CA ILE A 418 18.65 -6.04 -25.33
C ILE A 418 17.58 -7.03 -25.82
N PHE A 419 17.66 -7.47 -27.08
CA PHE A 419 16.78 -8.50 -27.63
C PHE A 419 16.90 -9.81 -26.86
N ASP A 420 18.12 -10.24 -26.50
CA ASP A 420 18.34 -11.45 -25.73
C ASP A 420 17.72 -11.38 -24.33
N GLN A 421 17.83 -10.23 -23.65
CA GLN A 421 17.17 -10.02 -22.36
C GLN A 421 15.65 -10.02 -22.48
N TRP A 422 15.10 -9.37 -23.51
CA TRP A 422 13.66 -9.37 -23.76
C TRP A 422 13.16 -10.78 -24.07
N ARG A 423 13.89 -11.52 -24.90
CA ARG A 423 13.61 -12.92 -25.24
C ARG A 423 13.61 -13.82 -24.00
N SER A 424 14.58 -13.68 -23.10
CA SER A 424 14.60 -14.43 -21.83
C SER A 424 13.42 -14.02 -20.92
N LEU A 425 13.11 -12.72 -20.80
CA LEU A 425 11.98 -12.23 -20.02
C LEU A 425 10.63 -12.78 -20.50
N VAL A 426 10.34 -12.70 -21.81
CA VAL A 426 9.07 -13.23 -22.36
C VAL A 426 9.00 -14.74 -22.26
N THR A 427 10.13 -15.43 -22.34
CA THR A 427 10.19 -16.88 -22.15
C THR A 427 9.82 -17.23 -20.72
N GLU A 428 10.53 -16.66 -19.73
CA GLU A 428 10.27 -16.86 -18.31
C GLU A 428 8.80 -16.59 -17.98
N LYS A 429 8.28 -15.40 -18.31
CA LYS A 429 6.90 -15.01 -17.98
C LYS A 429 5.83 -15.78 -18.75
N SER A 430 6.18 -16.45 -19.85
CA SER A 430 5.25 -17.32 -20.58
C SER A 430 5.17 -18.74 -19.99
N THR A 431 6.25 -19.19 -19.36
CA THR A 431 6.39 -20.57 -18.85
C THR A 431 6.34 -20.68 -17.33
N ASP A 432 6.30 -19.56 -16.61
CA ASP A 432 6.17 -19.52 -15.15
C ASP A 432 4.75 -19.90 -14.70
N ARG A 433 4.63 -20.79 -13.70
CA ARG A 433 3.37 -21.28 -13.14
C ARG A 433 3.30 -20.85 -11.67
N PHE A 434 2.13 -20.40 -11.20
CA PHE A 434 1.95 -19.96 -9.82
C PHE A 434 2.06 -21.15 -8.87
N ASN A 435 3.06 -21.13 -7.98
CA ASN A 435 3.20 -22.10 -6.89
C ASN A 435 2.32 -21.65 -5.71
N PHE A 436 1.10 -22.20 -5.61
CA PHE A 436 0.21 -21.93 -4.47
C PHE A 436 0.58 -22.72 -3.20
N ASP A 437 1.48 -23.70 -3.29
CA ASP A 437 1.75 -24.60 -2.16
C ASP A 437 3.09 -24.30 -1.50
N ARG A 438 3.09 -23.36 -0.53
CA ARG A 438 4.27 -23.00 0.29
C ARG A 438 4.82 -24.19 1.11
N ASN A 439 4.08 -25.29 1.23
CA ASN A 439 4.50 -26.48 1.99
C ASN A 439 4.91 -27.69 1.14
N GLN A 440 4.98 -27.57 -0.20
CA GLN A 440 5.61 -28.59 -1.06
C GLN A 440 6.89 -28.05 -1.70
N PHE A 441 7.90 -27.79 -0.86
CA PHE A 441 9.28 -27.72 -1.32
C PHE A 441 9.64 -29.08 -1.95
N SER A 442 9.75 -29.13 -3.30
CA SER A 442 10.67 -29.98 -4.11
C SER A 442 10.12 -30.62 -5.39
N LEU A 443 8.83 -30.51 -5.76
CA LEU A 443 8.32 -31.22 -6.96
C LEU A 443 8.49 -30.49 -8.29
N TRP A 444 8.77 -29.19 -8.28
CA TRP A 444 8.88 -28.36 -9.49
C TRP A 444 10.07 -27.41 -9.36
N GLU A 445 11.24 -27.86 -9.83
CA GLU A 445 12.42 -26.99 -9.97
C GLU A 445 12.06 -25.80 -10.85
N LYS A 446 12.46 -24.57 -10.44
CA LYS A 446 12.44 -23.41 -11.33
C LYS A 446 13.12 -23.82 -12.64
N PRO A 447 12.49 -23.62 -13.81
CA PRO A 447 13.15 -23.92 -15.07
C PRO A 447 14.42 -23.07 -15.15
N HIS A 448 15.58 -23.70 -15.07
CA HIS A 448 16.80 -23.06 -15.54
C HIS A 448 16.60 -22.79 -17.04
N ASP A 449 16.81 -21.55 -17.49
CA ASP A 449 16.82 -21.16 -18.91
C ASP A 449 17.93 -21.95 -19.61
N THR A 450 17.60 -23.16 -20.06
CA THR A 450 18.55 -24.05 -20.75
C THR A 450 18.69 -23.68 -22.23
N GLY A 451 18.09 -22.57 -22.68
CA GLY A 451 18.00 -22.21 -24.10
C GLY A 451 17.14 -23.16 -24.94
N ARG A 452 16.38 -24.07 -24.30
CA ARG A 452 15.62 -25.16 -24.95
C ARG A 452 14.11 -24.93 -25.03
N SER A 453 13.62 -23.79 -24.55
CA SER A 453 12.19 -23.45 -24.57
C SER A 453 11.68 -23.27 -26.01
N TRP A 454 10.48 -23.78 -26.30
CA TRP A 454 9.84 -23.53 -27.59
C TRP A 454 9.40 -22.06 -27.73
N VAL A 455 9.10 -21.38 -26.60
CA VAL A 455 8.75 -19.95 -26.60
C VAL A 455 9.94 -19.11 -27.10
N ARG A 456 11.16 -19.46 -26.67
CA ARG A 456 12.39 -18.82 -27.17
C ARG A 456 12.54 -18.99 -28.68
N ALA A 457 12.34 -20.21 -29.19
CA ALA A 457 12.39 -20.48 -30.63
C ALA A 457 11.26 -19.78 -31.40
N LEU A 458 10.08 -19.62 -30.79
CA LEU A 458 8.98 -18.87 -31.38
C LEU A 458 9.33 -17.38 -31.51
N VAL A 459 9.96 -16.78 -30.50
CA VAL A 459 10.45 -15.39 -30.55
C VAL A 459 11.50 -15.22 -31.65
N ASP A 460 12.45 -16.16 -31.76
CA ASP A 460 13.46 -16.14 -32.81
C ASP A 460 12.85 -16.28 -34.21
N ALA A 461 11.84 -17.15 -34.35
CA ALA A 461 11.10 -17.31 -35.59
C ALA A 461 10.29 -16.06 -35.94
N ALA A 462 9.63 -15.43 -34.95
CA ALA A 462 8.89 -14.20 -35.13
C ALA A 462 9.78 -13.06 -35.65
N ARG A 463 11.02 -12.96 -35.16
CA ARG A 463 12.01 -11.98 -35.68
C ARG A 463 12.41 -12.26 -37.13
N ARG A 464 12.40 -13.52 -37.58
CA ARG A 464 12.78 -13.93 -38.95
C ARG A 464 11.59 -14.03 -39.91
N GLY A 465 10.35 -13.90 -39.42
CA GLY A 465 9.14 -14.14 -40.21
C GLY A 465 9.03 -15.60 -40.68
N GLU A 466 8.46 -15.80 -41.86
CA GLU A 466 8.20 -17.13 -42.44
C GLU A 466 9.46 -18.01 -42.53
N ALA A 467 10.62 -17.40 -42.80
CA ALA A 467 11.91 -18.11 -42.84
C ALA A 467 12.30 -18.78 -41.51
N GLY A 468 11.71 -18.34 -40.39
CA GLY A 468 11.89 -18.91 -39.07
C GLY A 468 11.03 -20.14 -38.76
N ALA A 469 9.94 -20.36 -39.50
CA ALA A 469 8.97 -21.41 -39.20
C ALA A 469 9.59 -22.83 -39.15
N PRO A 470 10.48 -23.25 -40.08
CA PRO A 470 11.08 -24.58 -40.02
C PRO A 470 11.89 -24.82 -38.74
N GLY A 471 12.62 -23.81 -38.26
CA GLY A 471 13.43 -23.90 -37.05
C GLY A 471 12.58 -24.05 -35.79
N LEU A 472 11.45 -23.34 -35.72
CA LEU A 472 10.47 -23.49 -34.63
C LEU A 472 9.86 -24.89 -34.62
N GLN A 473 9.41 -25.38 -35.78
CA GLN A 473 8.81 -26.71 -35.88
C GLN A 473 9.80 -27.80 -35.45
N GLU A 474 11.06 -27.71 -35.88
CA GLU A 474 12.09 -28.65 -35.43
C GLU A 474 12.32 -28.59 -33.92
N ARG A 475 12.35 -27.38 -33.32
CA ARG A 475 12.49 -27.25 -31.86
C ARG A 475 11.32 -27.88 -31.11
N ILE A 476 10.09 -27.73 -31.60
CA ILE A 476 8.92 -28.39 -31.00
C ILE A 476 9.06 -29.92 -31.10
N ARG A 477 9.46 -30.46 -32.25
CA ARG A 477 9.71 -31.91 -32.40
C ARG A 477 10.82 -32.41 -31.47
N LEU A 478 11.88 -31.63 -31.30
CA LEU A 478 12.95 -31.92 -30.34
C LEU A 478 12.44 -31.89 -28.90
N LEU A 479 11.59 -30.92 -28.53
CA LEU A 479 10.94 -30.88 -27.22
C LEU A 479 10.15 -32.17 -26.96
N LEU A 480 9.33 -32.63 -27.92
CA LEU A 480 8.58 -33.88 -27.80
C LEU A 480 9.55 -35.06 -27.56
N LYS A 481 10.58 -35.22 -28.39
CA LYS A 481 11.57 -36.30 -28.25
C LYS A 481 12.33 -36.26 -26.93
N GLU A 482 12.84 -35.09 -26.52
CA GLU A 482 13.58 -34.89 -25.27
C GLU A 482 12.73 -35.22 -24.05
N THR A 483 11.43 -34.91 -24.12
CA THR A 483 10.49 -35.14 -23.03
C THR A 483 10.12 -36.63 -22.89
N GLU A 484 10.14 -37.42 -23.97
CA GLU A 484 9.82 -38.86 -23.94
C GLU A 484 10.88 -39.73 -23.24
N VAL A 485 12.13 -39.25 -23.12
CA VAL A 485 13.32 -40.05 -22.72
C VAL A 485 13.13 -40.80 -21.40
N ASN A 486 12.67 -40.15 -20.34
CA ASN A 486 12.46 -40.78 -19.03
C ASN A 486 11.43 -40.00 -18.19
N ARG A 487 11.05 -40.54 -17.01
CA ARG A 487 10.06 -39.91 -16.12
C ARG A 487 10.49 -38.53 -15.60
N ASN A 488 11.78 -38.31 -15.37
CA ASN A 488 12.29 -37.02 -14.91
C ASN A 488 12.21 -35.97 -16.01
N SER A 489 12.54 -36.34 -17.25
CA SER A 489 12.37 -35.48 -18.43
C SER A 489 10.90 -35.11 -18.66
N LEU A 490 9.97 -36.06 -18.50
CA LEU A 490 8.52 -35.80 -18.58
C LEU A 490 8.07 -34.73 -17.58
N ARG A 491 8.49 -34.86 -16.32
CA ARG A 491 8.14 -33.90 -15.27
C ARG A 491 8.70 -32.51 -15.55
N ARG A 492 9.96 -32.43 -15.98
CA ARG A 492 10.62 -31.15 -16.32
C ARG A 492 10.01 -30.48 -17.55
N GLY A 493 9.61 -31.26 -18.56
CA GLY A 493 9.02 -30.76 -19.80
C GLY A 493 7.52 -30.44 -19.71
N LEU A 494 6.84 -30.82 -18.63
CA LEU A 494 5.39 -30.70 -18.51
C LEU A 494 4.89 -29.26 -18.69
N ASN A 495 5.55 -28.26 -18.09
CA ASN A 495 5.12 -26.87 -18.20
C ASN A 495 5.21 -26.35 -19.64
N GLU A 496 6.31 -26.64 -20.33
CA GLU A 496 6.53 -26.31 -21.75
C GLU A 496 5.46 -26.96 -22.64
N LEU A 497 5.21 -28.27 -22.44
CA LEU A 497 4.20 -29.03 -23.18
C LEU A 497 2.77 -28.56 -22.91
N ALA A 498 2.46 -28.30 -21.64
CA ALA A 498 1.16 -27.82 -21.20
C ALA A 498 0.87 -26.48 -21.88
N ARG A 499 1.84 -25.56 -21.84
CA ARG A 499 1.68 -24.24 -22.46
C ARG A 499 1.55 -24.34 -23.98
N LEU A 500 2.41 -25.13 -24.64
CA LEU A 500 2.31 -25.36 -26.09
C LEU A 500 0.94 -25.92 -26.48
N SER A 501 0.46 -26.92 -25.74
CA SER A 501 -0.82 -27.59 -26.02
C SER A 501 -2.02 -26.65 -25.88
N LEU A 502 -1.97 -25.72 -24.91
CA LEU A 502 -3.01 -24.71 -24.70
C LEU A 502 -2.95 -23.54 -25.68
N ASP A 503 -1.79 -23.25 -26.25
CA ASP A 503 -1.59 -22.11 -27.15
C ASP A 503 -1.83 -22.49 -28.63
N LEU A 504 -1.50 -23.71 -29.05
CA LEU A 504 -1.81 -24.19 -30.40
C LEU A 504 -3.32 -24.28 -30.65
N GLU A 505 -3.77 -23.76 -31.80
CA GLU A 505 -5.21 -23.60 -32.16
C GLU A 505 -6.06 -23.07 -31.00
N SER A 506 -5.51 -22.15 -30.20
CA SER A 506 -6.16 -21.61 -29.01
C SER A 506 -6.62 -22.64 -27.95
N GLY A 507 -6.10 -23.87 -28.02
CA GLY A 507 -6.44 -25.00 -27.17
C GLY A 507 -7.75 -25.71 -27.55
N ASP A 508 -8.39 -25.35 -28.67
CA ASP A 508 -9.68 -25.94 -29.06
C ASP A 508 -9.55 -27.40 -29.49
N TRP A 509 -8.43 -27.75 -30.15
CA TRP A 509 -8.07 -29.15 -30.40
C TRP A 509 -7.96 -29.95 -29.11
N LEU A 510 -7.38 -29.37 -28.05
CA LEU A 510 -7.14 -30.04 -26.78
C LEU A 510 -8.45 -30.26 -26.02
N LYS A 511 -9.36 -29.30 -26.03
CA LYS A 511 -10.71 -29.45 -25.45
C LYS A 511 -11.51 -30.55 -26.16
N THR A 512 -11.35 -30.67 -27.47
CA THR A 512 -11.99 -31.73 -28.27
C THR A 512 -11.34 -33.08 -28.01
N PHE A 513 -10.02 -33.10 -27.84
CA PHE A 513 -9.22 -34.30 -27.61
C PHE A 513 -9.41 -34.89 -26.20
N SER A 514 -9.40 -34.04 -25.17
CA SER A 514 -9.70 -34.37 -23.78
C SER A 514 -10.03 -33.10 -23.00
N PRO A 515 -11.32 -32.82 -22.71
CA PRO A 515 -11.70 -31.64 -21.93
C PRO A 515 -11.10 -31.67 -20.52
N THR A 516 -10.90 -32.86 -19.95
CA THR A 516 -10.27 -33.00 -18.62
C THR A 516 -8.79 -32.64 -18.67
N LEU A 517 -8.05 -33.09 -19.70
CA LEU A 517 -6.65 -32.69 -19.88
C LEU A 517 -6.53 -31.18 -20.09
N ALA A 518 -7.40 -30.58 -20.92
CA ALA A 518 -7.41 -29.12 -21.11
C ALA A 518 -7.56 -28.36 -19.78
N ARG A 519 -8.46 -28.81 -18.91
CA ARG A 519 -8.68 -28.23 -17.58
C ARG A 519 -7.46 -28.40 -16.66
N ILE A 520 -6.87 -29.60 -16.60
CA ILE A 520 -5.68 -29.88 -15.77
C ILE A 520 -4.52 -29.00 -16.20
N LEU A 521 -4.27 -28.93 -17.51
CA LEU A 521 -3.18 -28.14 -18.06
C LEU A 521 -3.42 -26.64 -17.87
N ALA A 522 -4.65 -26.16 -17.89
CA ALA A 522 -4.97 -24.73 -17.70
C ALA A 522 -4.88 -24.25 -16.23
N TYR A 523 -4.80 -25.16 -15.26
CA TYR A 523 -4.78 -24.81 -13.83
C TYR A 523 -3.46 -24.14 -13.41
N GLY A 524 -3.53 -23.15 -12.51
CA GLY A 524 -2.34 -22.58 -11.83
C GLY A 524 -1.48 -21.63 -12.67
N TRP A 525 -1.93 -21.18 -13.84
CA TRP A 525 -1.21 -20.17 -14.63
C TRP A 525 -1.65 -18.76 -14.28
N THR A 526 -0.69 -17.85 -14.18
CA THR A 526 -0.96 -16.40 -14.32
C THR A 526 -1.42 -16.12 -15.73
N LEU A 527 -2.63 -15.57 -15.87
CA LEU A 527 -3.21 -15.26 -17.17
C LEU A 527 -2.77 -13.86 -17.63
N ASP A 528 -1.53 -13.74 -18.12
CA ASP A 528 -1.12 -12.56 -18.86
C ASP A 528 -1.72 -12.60 -20.27
N LYS A 529 -2.84 -11.90 -20.46
CA LYS A 529 -3.61 -11.88 -21.71
C LYS A 529 -2.80 -11.35 -22.89
N ALA A 530 -1.90 -10.40 -22.67
CA ALA A 530 -1.10 -9.80 -23.74
C ALA A 530 -0.04 -10.79 -24.24
N LEU A 531 0.67 -11.46 -23.34
CA LEU A 531 1.60 -12.52 -23.72
C LEU A 531 0.90 -13.69 -24.40
N LEU A 532 -0.26 -14.12 -23.87
CA LEU A 532 -1.07 -15.17 -24.49
C LEU A 532 -1.47 -14.81 -25.93
N THR A 533 -1.95 -13.59 -26.14
CA THR A 533 -2.38 -13.10 -27.46
C THR A 533 -1.21 -13.09 -28.43
N SER A 534 -0.05 -12.58 -28.02
CA SER A 534 1.16 -12.57 -28.84
C SER A 534 1.62 -13.98 -29.24
N ARG A 535 1.72 -14.91 -28.28
CA ARG A 535 2.16 -16.28 -28.58
C ARG A 535 1.23 -16.98 -29.56
N ARG A 536 -0.08 -16.93 -29.33
CA ARG A 536 -1.08 -17.57 -30.20
C ARG A 536 -1.08 -16.99 -31.61
N LYS A 537 -1.00 -15.66 -31.73
CA LYS A 537 -0.92 -14.99 -33.02
C LYS A 537 0.29 -15.47 -33.84
N TRP A 538 1.47 -15.51 -33.22
CA TRP A 538 2.69 -15.92 -33.90
C TRP A 538 2.75 -17.43 -34.19
N LEU A 539 2.21 -18.28 -33.31
CA LEU A 539 2.08 -19.72 -33.59
C LEU A 539 1.21 -19.99 -34.82
N SER A 540 0.04 -19.35 -34.89
CA SER A 540 -0.88 -19.49 -36.03
C SER A 540 -0.27 -18.91 -37.30
N GLY A 541 0.30 -17.70 -37.23
CA GLY A 541 0.96 -17.05 -38.37
C GLY A 541 2.17 -17.81 -38.94
N LEU A 542 2.83 -18.66 -38.14
CA LEU A 542 3.94 -19.51 -38.57
C LEU A 542 3.51 -20.95 -38.92
N GLY A 543 2.21 -21.22 -39.01
CA GLY A 543 1.68 -22.51 -39.47
C GLY A 543 1.98 -23.70 -38.55
N THR A 544 2.14 -23.45 -37.24
CA THR A 544 2.45 -24.53 -36.27
C THR A 544 1.28 -25.46 -35.95
N GLU A 545 0.08 -25.13 -36.43
CA GLU A 545 -1.15 -25.94 -36.34
C GLU A 545 -0.95 -27.32 -36.99
N ALA A 546 -0.08 -27.42 -38.00
CA ALA A 546 0.31 -28.69 -38.62
C ALA A 546 0.95 -29.70 -37.64
N LEU A 547 1.38 -29.26 -36.44
CA LEU A 547 1.96 -30.11 -35.40
C LEU A 547 0.93 -30.72 -34.45
N VAL A 548 -0.34 -30.29 -34.50
CA VAL A 548 -1.41 -30.83 -33.63
C VAL A 548 -1.50 -32.36 -33.68
N PRO A 549 -1.44 -33.03 -34.85
CA PRO A 549 -1.42 -34.49 -34.90
C PRO A 549 -0.21 -35.12 -34.18
N GLU A 550 0.96 -34.48 -34.24
CA GLU A 550 2.17 -34.95 -33.54
C GLU A 550 2.00 -34.83 -32.01
N LEU A 551 1.39 -33.75 -31.51
CA LEU A 551 1.06 -33.60 -30.09
C LEU A 551 0.00 -34.61 -29.62
N GLN A 552 -1.06 -34.83 -30.42
CA GLN A 552 -2.06 -35.86 -30.10
C GLN A 552 -1.42 -37.24 -29.99
N ALA A 553 -0.53 -37.60 -30.92
CA ALA A 553 0.21 -38.85 -30.87
C ALA A 553 1.13 -38.92 -29.64
N PHE A 554 1.83 -37.84 -29.30
CA PHE A 554 2.65 -37.75 -28.08
C PHE A 554 1.80 -38.00 -26.82
N TRP A 555 0.68 -37.29 -26.67
CA TRP A 555 -0.19 -37.44 -25.51
C TRP A 555 -0.76 -38.85 -25.42
N LYS A 556 -1.27 -39.44 -26.51
CA LYS A 556 -1.74 -40.84 -26.52
C LYS A 556 -0.68 -41.81 -26.01
N ARG A 557 0.57 -41.69 -26.47
CA ARG A 557 1.66 -42.61 -26.09
C ARG A 557 2.13 -42.43 -24.65
N ASN A 558 2.04 -41.21 -24.10
CA ASN A 558 2.68 -40.87 -22.82
C ASN A 558 1.71 -40.58 -21.67
N MET A 559 0.40 -40.49 -21.93
CA MET A 559 -0.58 -40.07 -20.92
C MET A 559 -0.52 -40.90 -19.64
N LEU A 560 -0.38 -42.22 -19.76
CA LEU A 560 -0.25 -43.13 -18.62
C LEU A 560 0.92 -42.75 -17.69
N ARG A 561 2.01 -42.21 -18.25
CA ARG A 561 3.22 -41.83 -17.52
C ARG A 561 3.06 -40.54 -16.71
N PHE A 562 2.04 -39.72 -17.02
CA PHE A 562 1.72 -38.50 -16.30
C PHE A 562 0.77 -38.73 -15.12
N VAL A 563 0.04 -39.85 -15.09
CA VAL A 563 -0.88 -40.15 -13.99
C VAL A 563 -0.10 -40.34 -12.69
N PRO A 564 -0.29 -39.49 -11.66
CA PRO A 564 0.39 -39.63 -10.38
C PRO A 564 -0.04 -40.90 -9.65
N ASP A 565 0.91 -41.57 -9.00
CA ASP A 565 0.64 -42.74 -8.17
C ASP A 565 -0.08 -42.30 -6.87
N PRO A 566 -1.24 -42.89 -6.50
CA PRO A 566 -1.93 -42.57 -5.25
C PRO A 566 -1.08 -42.78 -3.99
N ALA A 567 -0.02 -43.60 -4.04
CA ALA A 567 0.94 -43.76 -2.96
C ALA A 567 1.75 -42.49 -2.67
N SER A 568 1.92 -41.61 -3.67
CA SER A 568 2.71 -40.38 -3.56
C SER A 568 1.98 -39.19 -2.93
N ASN A 569 0.66 -39.29 -2.70
CA ASN A 569 -0.10 -38.26 -1.98
C ASN A 569 0.04 -38.42 -0.45
N ALA A 570 0.69 -37.44 0.18
CA ALA A 570 0.71 -37.26 1.63
C ALA A 570 -0.62 -36.64 2.10
N GLY A 571 -1.69 -37.44 2.11
CA GLY A 571 -3.00 -36.95 2.52
C GLY A 571 -4.18 -37.82 2.12
N SER A 572 -5.38 -37.30 2.37
CA SER A 572 -6.63 -37.96 2.06
C SER A 572 -7.33 -37.45 0.79
N ASP A 573 -6.73 -36.43 0.15
CA ASP A 573 -7.14 -35.86 -1.12
C ASP A 573 -6.47 -36.60 -2.29
N TYR A 574 -7.27 -37.08 -3.23
CA TYR A 574 -6.84 -37.79 -4.43
C TYR A 574 -7.38 -37.14 -5.70
N GLU A 575 -7.97 -35.94 -5.61
CA GLU A 575 -8.61 -35.28 -6.75
C GLU A 575 -7.64 -35.14 -7.92
N HIS A 576 -6.40 -34.71 -7.66
CA HIS A 576 -5.37 -34.58 -8.71
C HIS A 576 -5.05 -35.91 -9.41
N CYS A 577 -4.88 -37.00 -8.65
CA CYS A 577 -4.64 -38.34 -9.22
C CYS A 577 -5.80 -38.79 -10.11
N VAL A 578 -7.04 -38.56 -9.64
CA VAL A 578 -8.25 -39.00 -10.34
C VAL A 578 -8.54 -38.12 -11.56
N ASP A 579 -8.23 -36.82 -11.52
CA ASP A 579 -8.33 -35.93 -12.68
C ASP A 579 -7.39 -36.42 -13.81
N TRP A 580 -6.13 -36.73 -13.51
CA TRP A 580 -5.20 -37.29 -14.51
C TRP A 580 -5.66 -38.66 -15.03
N LEU A 581 -6.24 -39.50 -14.17
CA LEU A 581 -6.84 -40.78 -14.59
C LEU A 581 -8.05 -40.57 -15.51
N GLN A 582 -8.89 -39.58 -15.25
CA GLN A 582 -10.03 -39.24 -16.10
C GLN A 582 -9.56 -38.75 -17.47
N ALA A 583 -8.53 -37.91 -17.53
CA ALA A 583 -7.92 -37.52 -18.80
C ALA A 583 -7.31 -38.73 -19.53
N LEU A 584 -6.69 -39.68 -18.82
CA LEU A 584 -6.23 -40.94 -19.43
C LEU A 584 -7.41 -41.76 -19.98
N TRP A 585 -8.53 -41.81 -19.26
CA TRP A 585 -9.74 -42.53 -19.70
C TRP A 585 -10.31 -41.94 -21.01
N GLU A 586 -10.30 -40.61 -21.15
CA GLU A 586 -10.74 -39.94 -22.38
C GLU A 586 -9.83 -40.23 -23.58
N ILE A 587 -8.52 -40.40 -23.35
CA ILE A 587 -7.50 -40.55 -24.39
C ILE A 587 -7.23 -42.01 -24.77
N ASP A 588 -7.11 -42.88 -23.77
CA ASP A 588 -6.83 -44.32 -23.88
C ASP A 588 -7.58 -45.10 -22.77
N PRO A 589 -8.85 -45.46 -23.03
CA PRO A 589 -9.68 -46.18 -22.07
C PRO A 589 -9.08 -47.52 -21.63
N ASP A 590 -8.32 -48.21 -22.48
CA ASP A 590 -7.79 -49.55 -22.17
C ASP A 590 -6.54 -49.46 -21.28
N ALA A 591 -5.69 -48.45 -21.46
CA ALA A 591 -4.65 -48.13 -20.48
C ALA A 591 -5.26 -47.72 -19.13
N ALA A 592 -6.32 -46.90 -19.14
CA ALA A 592 -7.00 -46.47 -17.92
C ALA A 592 -7.62 -47.65 -17.14
N LYS A 593 -8.29 -48.59 -17.83
CA LYS A 593 -8.84 -49.81 -17.21
C LYS A 593 -7.75 -50.66 -16.55
N ARG A 594 -6.62 -50.84 -17.23
CA ARG A 594 -5.47 -51.59 -16.68
C ARG A 594 -4.93 -50.92 -15.42
N LEU A 595 -4.70 -49.60 -15.46
CA LEU A 595 -4.23 -48.83 -14.32
C LEU A 595 -5.22 -48.88 -13.15
N LEU A 596 -6.53 -48.79 -13.41
CA LEU A 596 -7.58 -48.96 -12.39
C LEU A 596 -7.54 -50.35 -11.74
N GLY A 597 -7.28 -51.41 -12.52
CA GLY A 597 -7.07 -52.76 -12.00
C GLY A 597 -5.84 -52.86 -11.08
N GLU A 598 -4.73 -52.23 -11.48
CA GLU A 598 -3.50 -52.16 -10.68
C GLU A 598 -3.72 -51.38 -9.38
N TRP A 599 -4.34 -50.19 -9.44
CA TRP A 599 -4.74 -49.44 -8.26
C TRP A 599 -5.70 -50.23 -7.38
N GLY A 600 -6.60 -51.01 -7.98
CA GLY A 600 -7.52 -51.91 -7.28
C GLY A 600 -6.79 -53.01 -6.52
N ALA A 601 -5.67 -53.52 -7.05
CA ALA A 601 -4.86 -54.52 -6.38
C ALA A 601 -4.00 -53.93 -5.25
N VAL A 602 -3.41 -52.75 -5.44
CA VAL A 602 -2.41 -52.16 -4.53
C VAL A 602 -3.04 -51.22 -3.50
N HIS A 603 -4.06 -50.45 -3.87
CA HIS A 603 -4.66 -49.37 -3.07
C HIS A 603 -6.11 -49.65 -2.64
N TRP A 604 -6.55 -50.89 -2.61
CA TRP A 604 -7.93 -51.27 -2.26
C TRP A 604 -8.43 -50.69 -0.93
N ARG A 605 -7.55 -50.44 0.05
CA ARG A 605 -7.89 -49.85 1.36
C ARG A 605 -8.09 -48.34 1.35
N ARG A 606 -7.66 -47.61 0.31
CA ARG A 606 -7.74 -46.14 0.24
C ARG A 606 -9.16 -45.68 -0.15
N ARG A 607 -10.09 -45.74 0.80
CA ARG A 607 -11.53 -45.44 0.57
C ARG A 607 -11.79 -44.07 -0.10
N ASN A 608 -11.00 -43.06 0.23
CA ASN A 608 -11.17 -41.72 -0.34
C ASN A 608 -10.75 -41.65 -1.81
N LEU A 609 -9.72 -42.38 -2.24
CA LEU A 609 -9.37 -42.54 -3.66
C LEU A 609 -10.58 -43.07 -4.45
N TRP A 610 -11.17 -44.16 -3.95
CA TRP A 610 -12.33 -44.80 -4.60
C TRP A 610 -13.59 -43.93 -4.60
N ARG A 611 -13.76 -43.07 -3.58
CA ARG A 611 -14.83 -42.07 -3.56
C ARG A 611 -14.63 -41.04 -4.68
N TRP A 612 -13.41 -40.56 -4.89
CA TRP A 612 -13.08 -39.64 -5.98
C TRP A 612 -13.27 -40.29 -7.36
N VAL A 613 -12.78 -41.53 -7.56
CA VAL A 613 -12.97 -42.30 -8.81
C VAL A 613 -14.46 -42.42 -9.16
N ARG A 614 -15.29 -42.80 -8.17
CA ARG A 614 -16.75 -42.86 -8.34
C ARG A 614 -17.37 -41.50 -8.63
N GLY A 615 -16.92 -40.46 -7.93
CA GLY A 615 -17.41 -39.09 -8.09
C GLY A 615 -17.22 -38.54 -9.51
N LYS A 616 -16.18 -38.99 -10.23
CA LYS A 616 -15.92 -38.64 -11.64
C LYS A 616 -16.56 -39.61 -12.64
N GLY A 617 -17.37 -40.57 -12.18
CA GLY A 617 -18.10 -41.52 -13.04
C GLY A 617 -17.23 -42.62 -13.68
N LEU A 618 -16.01 -42.84 -13.18
CA LEU A 618 -15.10 -43.87 -13.71
C LEU A 618 -15.47 -45.27 -13.18
N PRO A 619 -15.19 -46.35 -13.93
CA PRO A 619 -15.56 -47.69 -13.54
C PRO A 619 -14.79 -48.14 -12.28
N MET A 620 -15.51 -48.79 -11.37
CA MET A 620 -14.96 -49.33 -10.15
C MET A 620 -14.38 -50.73 -10.39
N PRO A 621 -13.12 -51.00 -10.03
CA PRO A 621 -12.60 -52.37 -10.02
C PRO A 621 -13.31 -53.22 -8.96
N ASP A 622 -13.31 -54.54 -9.12
CA ASP A 622 -13.85 -55.46 -8.12
C ASP A 622 -12.95 -55.50 -6.88
N LEU A 623 -13.28 -54.67 -5.88
CA LEU A 623 -12.50 -54.51 -4.64
C LEU A 623 -12.74 -55.66 -3.63
N HIS A 624 -13.64 -56.61 -3.92
CA HIS A 624 -14.14 -57.57 -2.93
C HIS A 624 -13.43 -58.94 -2.94
N ARG A 625 -12.57 -59.24 -3.91
CA ARG A 625 -11.93 -60.57 -4.06
C ARG A 625 -10.75 -60.90 -3.14
N ARG A 626 -10.41 -60.09 -2.12
CA ARG A 626 -9.30 -60.38 -1.17
C ARG A 626 -9.65 -60.13 0.31
N ARG A 627 -10.83 -60.56 0.76
CA ARG A 627 -11.06 -60.94 2.17
C ARG A 627 -10.72 -62.43 2.34
N THR A 628 -9.44 -62.78 2.21
CA THR A 628 -8.87 -64.07 2.63
C THR A 628 -7.44 -63.83 3.04
#